data_AF-A0A520ZXG0-F1
#
_entry.id   AF-A0A520ZXG0-F1
#
_cell.length_a   1.000
_cell.length_b   1.000
_cell.length_c   1.000
_cell.angle_alpha   90.00
_cell.angle_beta   90.00
_cell.angle_gamma   90.00
#
_symmetry.space_group_name_H-M   'P 1'
#
loop_
_entity.id
_entity.type
_entity.pdbx_description
1 polymer ?
#
loop_
_entity_poly.entity_id
_entity_poly.type
_entity_poly.pdbx_seq_one_letter_code
_entity_poly.pdbx_strand_id
1 'polypeptide(L)' 'SISMIPQNTIEVIDEKVAASLLKLLENLEDHDDVQKVHANFDIDQDLMEKLS' A
#
# COMPACT_ATOMS: atom_id res chain seq x y z
N SER A 1 -4.05 -19.83 -5.42
CA SER A 1 -4.10 -18.68 -4.49
C SER A 1 -5.17 -17.72 -4.97
N ILE A 2 -6.10 -17.31 -4.09
CA ILE A 2 -7.09 -16.27 -4.42
C ILE A 2 -6.48 -14.91 -4.06
N SER A 3 -6.56 -13.93 -4.95
CA SER A 3 -6.15 -12.55 -4.70
C SER A 3 -7.35 -11.63 -4.91
N MET A 4 -7.51 -10.60 -4.08
CA MET A 4 -8.58 -9.61 -4.20
C MET A 4 -8.11 -8.50 -5.14
N ILE A 5 -8.80 -8.34 -6.27
CA ILE A 5 -8.57 -7.24 -7.20
C ILE A 5 -9.58 -6.14 -6.88
N PRO A 6 -9.14 -4.91 -6.54
CA PRO A 6 -10.06 -3.82 -6.26
C PRO A 6 -10.81 -3.41 -7.53
N GLN A 7 -12.08 -3.00 -7.38
CA GLN A 7 -12.91 -2.54 -8.50
C GLN A 7 -12.56 -1.12 -8.96
N ASN A 8 -11.93 -0.35 -8.08
CA ASN A 8 -11.48 1.02 -8.33
C ASN A 8 -10.22 1.29 -7.51
N THR A 9 -9.40 2.21 -7.99
CA THR A 9 -8.22 2.69 -7.26
C THR A 9 -8.45 4.08 -6.67
N ILE A 10 -7.64 4.46 -5.69
CA ILE A 10 -7.61 5.79 -5.09
C ILE A 10 -6.19 6.33 -5.22
N GLU A 11 -6.04 7.40 -5.99
CA GLU A 11 -4.76 8.06 -6.17
C GLU A 11 -4.30 8.73 -4.86
N VAL A 12 -3.04 8.55 -4.50
CA VAL A 12 -2.41 9.14 -3.34
C VAL A 12 -1.26 10.04 -3.80
N ILE A 13 -1.52 11.34 -3.78
CA ILE A 13 -0.58 12.38 -4.22
C ILE A 13 0.21 13.01 -3.06
N ASP A 14 -0.24 12.83 -1.82
CA ASP A 14 0.41 13.39 -0.63
C ASP A 14 1.49 12.45 -0.11
N GLU A 15 2.73 12.96 -0.04
CA GLU A 15 3.91 12.21 0.38
C GLU A 15 3.81 11.67 1.81
N LYS A 16 3.24 12.44 2.75
CA LYS A 16 3.12 12.01 4.14
C LYS A 16 2.07 10.91 4.27
N VAL A 17 0.98 11.01 3.51
CA VAL A 17 -0.05 9.98 3.45
C VAL A 17 0.53 8.70 2.85
N ALA A 18 1.24 8.79 1.72
CA ALA A 18 1.90 7.66 1.09
C ALA A 18 2.90 6.98 2.05
N ALA A 19 3.77 7.74 2.71
CA ALA A 19 4.72 7.20 3.70
C ALA A 19 4.02 6.47 4.85
N SER A 20 2.92 7.03 5.35
CA SER A 20 2.14 6.40 6.42
C SER A 20 1.44 5.12 5.96
N LEU A 21 0.97 5.07 4.70
CA LEU A 21 0.33 3.89 4.13
C LEU A 21 1.35 2.77 3.90
N LEU A 22 2.52 3.08 3.33
CA LEU A 22 3.59 2.09 3.12
C LEU A 22 4.03 1.46 4.44
N LYS A 23 4.27 2.28 5.46
CA LYS A 23 4.61 1.79 6.80
C LYS A 23 3.49 0.94 7.42
N LEU A 24 2.22 1.27 7.17
CA LEU A 24 1.10 0.46 7.63
C LEU A 24 1.11 -0.93 6.98
N LEU A 25 1.35 -1.00 5.67
CA LEU A 25 1.41 -2.27 4.95
C LEU A 25 2.53 -3.15 5.46
N GLU A 26 3.73 -2.60 5.63
CA GLU A 26 4.88 -3.32 6.19
C GLU A 26 4.54 -3.93 7.56
N ASN A 27 3.97 -3.13 8.47
CA ASN A 27 3.59 -3.63 9.80
C ASN A 27 2.52 -4.72 9.75
N LEU A 28 1.61 -4.67 8.76
CA LEU A 28 0.59 -5.69 8.58
C LEU A 28 1.17 -6.97 7.98
N GLU A 29 2.12 -6.87 7.04
CA GLU A 29 2.79 -8.00 6.42
C GLU A 29 3.76 -8.72 7.38
N ASP A 30 4.37 -7.98 8.31
CA ASP A 30 5.27 -8.53 9.32
C ASP A 30 4.56 -9.32 10.44
N HIS A 31 3.23 -9.28 10.49
CA HIS A 31 2.47 -9.94 11.56
C HIS A 31 2.18 -11.41 11.21
N ASP A 32 2.66 -12.34 12.05
CA ASP A 32 2.59 -13.80 11.81
C ASP A 32 1.17 -14.34 11.49
N ASP A 33 0.13 -13.72 12.07
CA ASP A 33 -1.28 -14.09 11.85
C ASP A 33 -1.89 -13.51 10.55
N VAL A 34 -1.22 -12.57 9.87
CA VAL A 34 -1.70 -11.95 8.64
C VAL A 34 -1.29 -12.79 7.44
N GLN A 35 -2.28 -13.32 6.72
CA GLN A 35 -1.99 -14.19 5.57
C GLN A 35 -1.84 -13.43 4.25
N LYS A 36 -2.57 -12.33 4.06
CA LYS A 36 -2.56 -11.49 2.84
C LYS A 36 -3.01 -10.08 3.16
N VAL A 37 -2.33 -9.11 2.57
CA VAL A 37 -2.73 -7.70 2.57
C VAL A 37 -3.13 -7.31 1.15
N HIS A 38 -4.22 -6.56 1.03
CA HIS A 38 -4.73 -6.04 -0.23
C HIS A 38 -5.08 -4.58 -0.04
N ALA A 39 -4.78 -3.76 -1.04
CA ALA A 39 -5.10 -2.35 -1.01
C ALA A 39 -5.52 -1.86 -2.39
N ASN A 40 -6.15 -0.70 -2.40
CA ASN A 40 -6.65 -0.05 -3.61
C ASN A 40 -6.05 1.34 -3.84
N PHE A 41 -5.00 1.71 -3.10
CA PHE A 41 -4.30 2.96 -3.39
C PHE A 41 -3.46 2.82 -4.66
N ASP A 42 -3.25 3.94 -5.33
CA ASP A 42 -2.36 4.10 -6.47
C ASP A 42 -1.38 5.22 -6.11
N ILE A 43 -0.09 4.89 -6.04
CA ILE A 43 0.98 5.83 -5.66
C ILE A 43 1.90 5.93 -6.88
N ASP A 44 2.05 7.14 -7.41
CA ASP A 44 2.93 7.40 -8.54
C ASP A 44 4.36 6.91 -8.28
N GLN A 45 5.00 6.38 -9.33
CA GLN A 45 6.37 5.87 -9.25
C GLN A 45 7.35 6.93 -8.74
N ASP A 46 7.23 8.18 -9.20
CA ASP A 46 8.08 9.29 -8.75
C ASP A 46 7.93 9.57 -7.24
N LEU A 47 6.75 9.30 -6.68
CA LEU A 47 6.50 9.46 -5.24
C LEU A 47 7.01 8.24 -4.46
N MET A 48 6.81 7.03 -4.99
CA MET A 48 7.39 5.79 -4.44
C MET A 48 8.92 5.84 -4.36
N GLU A 49 9.59 6.33 -5.41
CA GLU A 49 11.05 6.45 -5.47
C GLU A 49 11.61 7.42 -4.42
N LYS A 50 10.84 8.44 -4.03
CA LYS A 50 11.24 9.36 -2.94
C LYS A 50 11.09 8.75 -1.56
N LEU A 51 10.23 7.75 -1.42
CA LEU A 51 9.90 7.08 -0.16
C LEU A 51 10.66 5.77 0.05
N SER A 52 11.33 5.27 -0.99
CA SER A 52 12.14 4.03 -0.99
C SER A 52 13.50 4.21 -0.33
#